data_AF-A0A7H4LMJ4-F1
#
_entry.id   AF-A0A7H4LMJ4-F1
#
_cell.length_a   1.000
_cell.length_b   1.000
_cell.length_c   1.000
_cell.angle_alpha   90.00
_cell.angle_beta   90.00
_cell.angle_gamma   90.00
#
_symmetry.space_group_name_H-M   'P 1'
#
loop_
_entity.id
_entity.type
_entity.pdbx_description
1 polymer ?
#
loop_
_entity_poly.entity_id
_entity_poly.type
_entity_poly.pdbx_seq_one_letter_code
_entity_poly.pdbx_strand_id
1 'polypeptide(L)'
;MTEREVAQELANIRELYKDVRVCPKCRIAIAKCEGCNKMVCGNCGQFFCFRCGKAICGYSHFTNCRLFEPHDMTDLDRQMDELQFGNQMRNQLKPVGAMVRCPRCREMTFKDDEKYIFCMVCAASSCTMCKRIITDRRMKSGHWGSSECYSS
;
A
#
# COMPACT_ATOMS: atom_id res chain seq x y z
N MET A 1 17.61 -8.84 -43.60
CA MET A 1 16.92 -8.95 -42.31
C MET A 1 16.32 -10.34 -42.23
N THR A 2 16.63 -11.08 -41.17
CA THR A 2 16.10 -12.40 -40.88
C THR A 2 14.76 -12.30 -40.16
N GLU A 3 13.93 -13.35 -40.19
CA GLU A 3 12.65 -13.38 -39.46
C GLU A 3 12.82 -13.11 -37.95
N ARG A 4 13.95 -13.54 -37.37
CA ARG A 4 14.28 -13.31 -35.97
C ARG A 4 14.53 -11.84 -35.65
N GLU A 5 15.23 -11.13 -36.54
CA GLU A 5 15.49 -9.69 -36.39
C GLU A 5 14.18 -8.89 -36.44
N VAL A 6 13.29 -9.23 -37.38
CA VAL A 6 11.96 -8.59 -37.49
C VAL A 6 11.11 -8.87 -36.24
N ALA A 7 11.12 -10.09 -35.73
CA ALA A 7 10.40 -10.45 -34.50
C ALA A 7 10.92 -9.66 -33.28
N GLN A 8 12.25 -9.50 -33.18
CA GLN A 8 12.87 -8.73 -32.10
C GLN A 8 12.52 -7.23 -32.18
N GLU A 9 12.56 -6.63 -33.37
CA GLU A 9 12.19 -5.23 -33.57
C GLU A 9 10.72 -4.98 -33.20
N LEU A 10 9.81 -5.87 -33.60
CA LEU A 10 8.39 -5.77 -33.24
C LEU A 10 8.17 -5.89 -31.73
N ALA A 11 8.92 -6.77 -31.05
CA ALA A 11 8.88 -6.88 -29.59
C ALA A 11 9.36 -5.60 -28.91
N ASN A 12 10.47 -5.03 -29.37
CA ASN A 12 11.02 -3.77 -28.84
C ASN A 12 10.04 -2.61 -29.02
N ILE A 13 9.38 -2.50 -30.18
CA ILE A 13 8.36 -1.48 -30.43
C ILE A 13 7.18 -1.66 -29.46
N ARG A 14 6.69 -2.89 -29.27
CA ARG A 14 5.58 -3.17 -28.35
C ARG A 14 5.92 -2.77 -26.92
N GLU A 15 7.13 -3.08 -26.46
CA GLU A 15 7.59 -2.68 -25.12
C GLU A 15 7.66 -1.16 -24.96
N LEU A 16 8.15 -0.43 -25.97
CA LEU A 16 8.23 1.03 -25.92
C LEU A 16 6.86 1.70 -25.76
N TYR A 17 5.82 1.13 -26.38
CA TYR A 17 4.45 1.68 -26.38
C TYR A 17 3.50 0.99 -25.40
N LYS A 18 3.98 0.06 -24.57
CA LYS A 18 3.12 -0.72 -23.66
C LYS A 18 2.31 0.17 -22.71
N ASP A 19 2.97 1.22 -22.21
CA ASP A 19 2.44 2.18 -21.25
C ASP A 19 1.94 3.47 -21.91
N VAL A 20 1.60 3.43 -23.21
CA VAL A 20 1.00 4.57 -23.92
C VAL A 20 -0.37 4.22 -24.46
N ARG A 21 -1.36 5.08 -24.21
CA ARG A 21 -2.71 4.98 -24.80
C ARG A 21 -3.18 6.33 -25.32
N VAL A 22 -3.95 6.29 -26.40
CA VAL A 22 -4.57 7.49 -26.96
C VAL A 22 -5.88 7.80 -26.26
N CYS A 23 -6.13 9.09 -26.00
CA CYS A 23 -7.41 9.53 -25.48
C CYS A 23 -8.54 9.18 -26.48
N PRO A 24 -9.63 8.53 -26.05
CA PRO A 24 -10.73 8.18 -26.94
C PRO A 24 -11.51 9.40 -27.46
N LYS A 25 -11.35 10.57 -26.82
CA LYS A 25 -12.02 11.82 -27.19
C LYS A 25 -11.14 12.72 -28.05
N CYS A 26 -9.99 13.16 -27.53
CA CYS A 26 -9.12 14.15 -28.20
C CYS A 26 -7.87 13.56 -28.86
N ARG A 27 -7.69 12.23 -28.83
CA ARG A 27 -6.61 11.48 -29.50
C ARG A 27 -5.17 11.78 -29.07
N ILE A 28 -4.94 12.65 -28.09
CA ILE A 28 -3.60 12.83 -27.52
C ILE A 28 -3.08 11.53 -26.88
N ALA A 29 -1.79 11.25 -27.03
CA ALA A 29 -1.14 10.14 -26.35
C ALA A 29 -0.99 10.45 -24.86
N ILE A 30 -1.25 9.46 -24.02
CA ILE A 30 -1.23 9.55 -22.56
C ILE A 30 -0.43 8.36 -22.04
N ALA A 31 0.60 8.64 -21.27
CA ALA A 31 1.36 7.62 -20.56
C ALA A 31 0.55 7.09 -19.36
N LYS A 32 0.65 5.78 -19.08
CA LYS A 32 0.01 5.15 -17.92
C LYS A 32 0.52 5.82 -16.65
N CYS A 33 -0.38 6.23 -15.76
CA CYS A 33 0.00 6.49 -14.38
C CYS A 33 -0.04 5.16 -13.62
N GLU A 34 0.99 4.89 -12.83
CA GLU A 34 1.10 3.65 -12.05
C GLU A 34 -0.16 3.41 -11.20
N GLY A 35 -0.49 2.13 -10.99
CA GLY A 35 -1.47 1.74 -9.98
C GLY A 35 -2.94 1.70 -10.42
N CYS A 36 -3.42 2.33 -11.50
CA CYS A 36 -4.85 2.22 -11.84
C CYS A 36 -5.20 2.37 -13.33
N ASN A 37 -6.06 1.49 -13.83
CA ASN A 37 -6.57 1.53 -15.21
C ASN A 37 -7.62 2.64 -15.44
N LYS A 38 -8.17 3.27 -14.39
CA LYS A 38 -9.06 4.44 -14.51
C LYS A 38 -8.21 5.70 -14.66
N MET A 39 -8.02 6.16 -15.90
CA MET A 39 -7.24 7.36 -16.18
C MET A 39 -8.10 8.54 -16.60
N VAL A 40 -7.54 9.74 -16.50
CA VAL A 40 -8.14 11.00 -16.95
C VAL A 40 -7.23 11.65 -17.98
N CYS A 41 -7.80 12.15 -19.07
CA CYS A 41 -7.06 12.92 -20.05
C CYS A 41 -6.78 14.33 -19.52
N GLY A 42 -5.51 14.69 -19.36
CA GLY A 42 -5.11 16.04 -18.93
C GLY A 42 -5.50 17.15 -19.91
N ASN A 43 -5.67 16.84 -21.20
CA ASN A 43 -6.06 17.82 -22.22
C ASN A 43 -7.57 18.12 -22.24
N CYS A 44 -8.43 17.09 -22.17
CA CYS A 44 -9.87 17.25 -22.37
C CYS A 44 -10.76 16.77 -21.21
N GLY A 45 -10.15 16.30 -20.11
CA GLY A 45 -10.83 15.82 -18.91
C GLY A 45 -11.55 14.46 -19.06
N GLN A 46 -11.52 13.83 -20.24
CA GLN A 46 -12.22 12.57 -20.46
C GLN A 46 -11.61 11.45 -19.60
N PHE A 47 -12.44 10.82 -18.76
CA PHE A 47 -12.06 9.55 -18.13
C PHE A 47 -12.07 8.42 -19.15
N PHE A 48 -11.09 7.52 -19.07
CA PHE A 48 -11.03 6.34 -19.91
C PHE A 48 -10.35 5.19 -19.19
N CYS A 49 -10.60 3.97 -19.66
CA CYS A 49 -9.93 2.78 -19.18
C CYS A 49 -8.65 2.54 -19.98
N PHE A 50 -7.49 2.56 -19.33
CA PHE A 50 -6.19 2.35 -19.97
C PHE A 50 -6.08 0.96 -20.61
N ARG A 51 -6.67 -0.06 -19.97
CA ARG A 51 -6.63 -1.45 -20.44
C ARG A 51 -7.33 -1.64 -21.77
N CYS A 52 -8.54 -1.08 -21.93
CA CYS A 52 -9.37 -1.31 -23.13
C CYS A 52 -9.53 -0.07 -24.04
N GLY A 53 -9.00 1.08 -23.65
CA GLY A 53 -9.05 2.34 -24.40
C GLY A 53 -10.43 3.03 -24.43
N LYS A 54 -11.47 2.45 -23.80
CA LYS A 54 -12.84 3.00 -23.87
C LYS A 54 -13.00 4.21 -22.96
N ALA A 55 -13.77 5.20 -23.43
CA ALA A 55 -14.26 6.30 -22.61
C ALA A 55 -15.18 5.76 -21.50
N ILE A 56 -15.03 6.30 -20.30
CA ILE A 56 -15.83 5.92 -19.11
C ILE A 56 -16.29 7.19 -18.39
N CYS A 57 -17.30 7.06 -17.54
CA CYS A 57 -17.84 8.14 -16.71
C CYS A 57 -17.59 7.96 -15.21
N GLY A 58 -17.20 6.74 -14.78
CA GLY A 58 -16.99 6.41 -13.38
C GLY A 58 -16.40 5.01 -13.21
N TYR A 59 -16.73 4.34 -12.11
CA TYR A 59 -16.21 3.01 -11.79
C TYR A 59 -17.07 1.85 -12.32
N SER A 60 -18.27 2.13 -12.85
CA SER A 60 -19.19 1.10 -13.37
C SER A 60 -18.60 0.23 -14.49
N HIS A 61 -17.63 0.76 -15.22
CA HIS A 61 -16.89 0.00 -16.24
C HIS A 61 -16.15 -1.22 -15.66
N PHE A 62 -15.69 -1.14 -14.42
CA PHE A 62 -14.81 -2.13 -13.80
C PHE A 62 -15.54 -3.31 -13.15
N THR A 63 -16.86 -3.40 -13.32
CA THR A 63 -17.58 -4.65 -13.05
C THR A 63 -17.19 -5.74 -14.05
N ASN A 64 -16.84 -5.34 -15.29
CA ASN A 64 -16.47 -6.24 -16.39
C ASN A 64 -15.03 -6.00 -16.89
N CYS A 65 -14.27 -5.15 -16.21
CA CYS A 65 -12.91 -4.77 -16.58
C CYS A 65 -12.04 -4.64 -15.32
N ARG A 66 -10.72 -4.79 -15.43
CA ARG A 66 -9.84 -4.72 -14.25
C ARG A 66 -9.48 -3.29 -13.93
N LEU A 67 -9.73 -2.87 -12.69
CA LEU A 67 -9.33 -1.55 -12.19
C LEU A 67 -7.85 -1.49 -11.86
N PHE A 68 -7.31 -2.57 -11.31
CA PHE A 68 -5.92 -2.74 -10.91
C PHE A 68 -5.31 -3.91 -11.69
N GLU A 69 -4.07 -3.78 -12.18
CA GLU A 69 -3.33 -4.93 -12.69
C GLU A 69 -2.70 -5.70 -11.53
N PRO A 70 -2.56 -7.04 -11.62
CA PRO A 70 -2.00 -7.85 -10.52
C PRO A 70 -0.63 -7.37 -10.06
N HIS A 71 0.24 -6.95 -11.00
CA HIS A 71 1.58 -6.49 -10.68
C HIS A 71 1.60 -5.18 -9.88
N ASP A 72 0.63 -4.29 -10.15
CA ASP A 72 0.51 -3.01 -9.44
C ASP A 72 0.11 -3.19 -7.95
N MET A 73 -0.47 -4.35 -7.57
CA MET A 73 -0.75 -4.68 -6.16
C MET A 73 0.43 -5.39 -5.48
N THR A 74 1.21 -6.18 -6.22
CA THR A 74 2.29 -7.01 -5.64
C THR A 74 3.40 -6.21 -4.97
N ASP A 75 3.72 -5.02 -5.48
CA ASP A 75 4.77 -4.19 -4.87
C ASP A 75 4.32 -3.57 -3.55
N LEU A 76 3.06 -3.15 -3.46
CA LEU A 76 2.49 -2.63 -2.22
C LEU A 76 2.33 -3.76 -1.18
N ASP A 77 1.84 -4.93 -1.61
CA ASP A 77 1.71 -6.11 -0.75
C ASP A 77 3.08 -6.56 -0.21
N ARG A 78 4.12 -6.58 -1.06
CA ARG A 78 5.49 -6.92 -0.65
C ARG A 78 6.06 -5.95 0.37
N GLN A 79 5.85 -4.64 0.18
CA GLN A 79 6.25 -3.62 1.17
C GLN A 79 5.53 -3.82 2.51
N MET A 80 4.24 -4.16 2.47
CA MET A 80 3.45 -4.42 3.67
C MET A 80 3.93 -5.69 4.40
N ASP A 81 4.24 -6.76 3.68
CA ASP A 81 4.76 -8.00 4.24
C ASP A 81 6.13 -7.82 4.91
N GLU A 82 7.04 -7.06 4.29
CA GLU A 82 8.35 -6.72 4.86
C GLU A 82 8.22 -5.96 6.20
N LEU A 83 7.30 -4.99 6.27
CA LEU A 83 7.02 -4.23 7.49
C LEU A 83 6.37 -5.09 8.58
N GLN A 84 5.44 -5.98 8.20
CA GLN A 84 4.81 -6.91 9.13
C GLN A 84 5.83 -7.89 9.74
N PHE A 85 6.72 -8.46 8.91
CA PHE A 85 7.76 -9.37 9.37
C PHE A 85 8.72 -8.71 10.36
N GLY A 86 9.20 -7.49 10.06
CA GLY A 86 10.08 -6.74 10.96
C GLY A 86 9.44 -6.42 12.32
N ASN A 87 8.15 -6.10 12.33
CA ASN A 87 7.40 -5.84 13.55
C ASN A 87 7.15 -7.12 14.36
N GLN A 88 6.84 -8.23 13.69
CA GLN A 88 6.65 -9.54 14.33
C GLN A 88 7.94 -10.02 15.02
N MET A 89 9.09 -9.90 14.35
CA MET A 89 10.41 -10.23 14.92
C MET A 89 10.73 -9.39 16.16
N ARG A 90 10.46 -8.08 16.13
CA ARG A 90 10.63 -7.19 17.30
C ARG A 90 9.73 -7.55 18.47
N ASN A 91 8.51 -8.02 18.18
CA ASN A 91 7.55 -8.41 19.21
C ASN A 91 7.93 -9.74 19.88
N GLN A 92 8.49 -10.69 19.12
CA GLN A 92 9.01 -11.96 19.66
C GLN A 92 10.19 -11.76 20.62
N LEU A 93 11.05 -10.76 20.38
CA LEU A 93 12.17 -10.42 21.28
C LEU A 93 11.71 -9.96 22.68
N LYS A 94 10.44 -9.57 22.83
CA LYS A 94 9.86 -9.11 24.09
C LYS A 94 8.54 -9.84 24.33
N PRO A 95 8.58 -11.12 24.76
CA PRO A 95 7.37 -11.89 25.00
C PRO A 95 6.53 -11.29 26.12
N VAL A 96 5.25 -11.68 26.18
CA VAL A 96 4.39 -11.40 27.33
C VAL A 96 5.06 -11.97 28.59
N GLY A 97 5.03 -11.21 29.68
CA GLY A 97 5.76 -11.51 30.92
C GLY A 97 7.17 -10.91 31.00
N ALA A 98 7.72 -10.39 29.89
CA ALA A 98 9.02 -9.71 29.93
C ALA A 98 8.95 -8.35 30.63
N MET A 99 10.03 -7.99 31.34
CA MET A 99 10.23 -6.63 31.82
C MET A 99 10.68 -5.73 30.66
N VAL A 100 9.98 -4.61 30.47
CA VAL A 100 10.19 -3.66 29.38
C VAL A 100 10.21 -2.22 29.90
N ARG A 101 10.93 -1.32 29.22
CA ARG A 101 10.92 0.11 29.53
C ARG A 101 9.71 0.79 28.90
N CYS A 102 8.99 1.59 29.68
CA CYS A 102 7.88 2.40 29.19
C CYS A 102 8.37 3.39 28.11
N PRO A 103 7.74 3.47 26.92
CA PRO A 103 8.11 4.46 25.91
C PRO A 103 7.94 5.93 26.33
N ARG A 104 7.08 6.21 27.32
CA ARG A 104 6.80 7.57 27.83
C ARG A 104 7.77 8.00 28.94
N CYS A 105 7.79 7.27 30.05
CA CYS A 105 8.57 7.65 31.23
C CYS A 105 9.88 6.86 31.40
N ARG A 106 10.15 5.87 30.53
CA ARG A 106 11.32 4.98 30.54
C ARG A 106 11.48 4.08 31.77
N GLU A 107 10.58 4.19 32.73
CA GLU A 107 10.53 3.32 33.90
C GLU A 107 10.20 1.88 33.51
N MET A 108 10.67 0.92 34.31
CA MET A 108 10.45 -0.49 34.06
C MET A 108 9.00 -0.89 34.32
N THR A 109 8.44 -1.73 33.46
CA THR A 109 7.08 -2.25 33.57
C THR A 109 7.00 -3.65 32.97
N PHE A 110 5.94 -4.39 33.27
CA PHE A 110 5.72 -5.72 32.70
C PHE A 110 4.89 -5.63 31.43
N LYS A 111 5.27 -6.38 30.41
CA LYS A 111 4.42 -6.57 29.24
C LYS A 111 3.34 -7.60 29.58
N ASP A 112 2.13 -7.13 29.81
CA ASP A 112 0.95 -7.94 30.17
C ASP A 112 0.14 -8.39 28.95
N ASP A 113 0.25 -7.67 27.82
CA ASP A 113 -0.51 -7.94 26.60
C ASP A 113 0.38 -7.91 25.35
N GLU A 114 -0.03 -8.64 24.31
CA GLU A 114 0.72 -8.74 23.04
C GLU A 114 0.64 -7.45 22.20
N LYS A 115 -0.46 -6.71 22.32
CA LYS A 115 -0.79 -5.55 21.51
C LYS A 115 -0.40 -4.25 22.18
N TYR A 116 -0.56 -4.17 23.50
CA TYR A 116 -0.28 -2.96 24.27
C TYR A 116 0.56 -3.24 25.51
N ILE A 117 1.40 -2.29 25.87
CA ILE A 117 2.10 -2.27 27.17
C ILE A 117 1.43 -1.19 28.02
N PHE A 118 0.89 -1.56 29.17
CA PHE A 118 0.42 -0.60 30.15
C PHE A 118 1.51 -0.29 31.18
N CYS A 119 1.90 0.98 31.30
CA CYS A 119 2.84 1.40 32.32
C CYS A 119 2.13 1.73 33.63
N MET A 120 2.42 0.97 34.68
CA MET A 120 1.85 1.19 36.01
C MET A 120 2.28 2.52 36.67
N VAL A 121 3.38 3.13 36.21
CA VAL A 121 3.93 4.36 36.81
C VAL A 121 3.29 5.61 36.21
N CYS A 122 3.20 5.72 34.88
CA CYS A 122 2.64 6.90 34.22
C CYS A 122 1.22 6.68 33.65
N ALA A 123 0.62 5.51 33.92
CA ALA A 123 -0.68 5.06 33.42
C ALA A 123 -0.85 5.12 31.88
N ALA A 124 0.25 5.28 31.14
CA ALA A 124 0.23 5.34 29.70
C ALA A 124 0.14 3.93 29.12
N SER A 125 -0.70 3.76 28.12
CA SER A 125 -0.68 2.55 27.29
C SER A 125 0.11 2.84 26.03
N SER A 126 0.98 1.93 25.62
CA SER A 126 1.74 2.09 24.37
C SER A 126 1.56 0.90 23.45
N CYS A 127 1.45 1.14 22.15
CA CYS A 127 1.39 0.08 21.15
C CYS A 127 2.72 -0.70 21.10
N THR A 128 2.66 -2.03 21.13
CA THR A 128 3.87 -2.86 21.07
C THR A 128 4.58 -2.79 19.72
N MET A 129 3.85 -2.52 18.63
CA MET A 129 4.43 -2.39 17.29
C MET A 129 5.07 -1.02 17.06
N CYS A 130 4.31 0.08 17.19
CA CYS A 130 4.79 1.41 16.84
C CYS A 130 5.29 2.25 18.04
N LYS A 131 5.15 1.75 19.27
CA LYS A 131 5.53 2.42 20.53
C LYS A 131 4.80 3.73 20.85
N ARG A 132 3.81 4.15 20.03
CA ARG A 132 3.00 5.33 20.31
C ARG A 132 2.19 5.17 21.58
N ILE A 133 1.97 6.30 22.25
CA ILE A 133 1.14 6.38 23.44
C ILE A 133 -0.33 6.47 23.03
N ILE A 134 -1.14 5.52 23.51
CA ILE A 134 -2.58 5.41 23.31
C ILE A 134 -3.25 5.92 24.58
N THR A 135 -3.89 7.08 24.49
CA THR A 135 -4.50 7.80 25.62
C THR A 135 -5.97 7.46 25.82
N ASP A 136 -6.70 7.06 24.76
CA ASP A 136 -8.12 6.74 24.82
C ASP A 136 -8.36 5.22 24.98
N ARG A 137 -9.22 4.84 25.94
CA ARG A 137 -9.67 3.45 26.14
C ARG A 137 -10.42 2.89 24.94
N ARG A 138 -11.14 3.72 24.18
CA ARG A 138 -11.84 3.33 22.95
C ARG A 138 -10.89 3.16 21.76
N MET A 139 -9.73 3.82 21.77
CA MET A 139 -8.69 3.66 20.72
C MET A 139 -7.81 2.41 20.90
N LYS A 140 -7.80 1.80 22.10
CA LYS A 140 -7.12 0.50 22.31
C LYS A 140 -7.71 -0.61 21.42
N SER A 141 -9.01 -0.62 21.19
CA SER A 141 -9.65 -1.59 20.30
C SER A 141 -9.66 -1.07 18.87
N GLY A 142 -8.50 -1.01 18.22
CA GLY A 142 -8.45 -0.67 16.80
C GLY A 142 -7.12 -0.11 16.30
N HIS A 143 -6.27 0.44 17.16
CA HIS A 143 -5.01 1.01 16.71
C HIS A 143 -4.02 -0.08 16.23
N TRP A 144 -3.76 -1.11 17.04
CA TRP A 144 -2.78 -2.14 16.73
C TRP A 144 -3.08 -2.83 15.40
N GLY A 145 -2.18 -2.69 14.41
CA GLY A 145 -2.33 -3.25 13.07
C GLY A 145 -3.20 -2.43 12.11
N SER A 146 -3.70 -1.27 12.51
CA SER A 146 -4.36 -0.32 11.60
C SER A 146 -3.36 0.42 10.70
N SER A 147 -3.85 1.01 9.62
CA SER A 147 -3.08 1.94 8.77
C SER A 147 -2.42 3.06 9.59
N GLU A 148 -3.11 3.57 10.61
CA GLU A 148 -2.58 4.60 11.52
C GLU A 148 -1.39 4.11 12.36
N CYS A 149 -1.32 2.81 12.69
CA CYS A 149 -0.20 2.21 13.41
C CYS A 149 1.05 2.03 12.54
N TYR A 150 0.86 1.86 11.22
CA TYR A 150 1.97 1.74 10.26
C TYR A 150 2.45 3.09 9.73
N SER A 151 1.57 4.09 9.69
CA SER A 151 1.94 5.48 9.38
C SER A 151 2.93 5.96 10.44
N SER A 152 4.05 6.60 10.06
CA SER A 152 5.13 7.01 10.98
C SER A 152 4.78 8.26 11.78
#